data_AF-A0A0B6YIB7-F1
#
_entry.id   AF-A0A0B6YIB7-F1
#
_cell.length_a   1.000
_cell.length_b   1.000
_cell.length_c   1.000
_cell.angle_alpha   90.00
_cell.angle_beta   90.00
_cell.angle_gamma   90.00
#
_symmetry.space_group_name_H-M   'P 1'
#
loop_
_entity.id
_entity.type
_entity.pdbx_description
1 polymer ?
#
loop_
_entity_poly.entity_id
_entity_poly.type
_entity_poly.pdbx_seq_one_letter_code
_entity_poly.pdbx_strand_id
1 'polypeptide(L)' 'KVTLDGLDPHAKYILLVDIVPVDDCRYKYHNSEWVVTGKAEPHMPGRLYIHPDSPASGGHWMKQPVTF' A
#
# COMPACT_ATOMS: atom_id res chain seq x y z
N LYS A 1 3.05 -4.41 7.92
CA LYS A 1 4.47 -4.38 8.34
C LYS A 1 5.28 -5.24 7.38
N VAL A 2 6.37 -4.73 6.81
CA VAL A 2 7.17 -5.43 5.77
C VAL A 2 8.66 -5.35 6.15
N THR A 3 9.39 -6.45 6.06
CA THR A 3 10.86 -6.45 6.19
C THR A 3 11.47 -6.31 4.80
N LEU A 4 12.48 -5.45 4.66
CA LEU A 4 13.18 -5.24 3.40
C LEU A 4 14.58 -5.82 3.48
N ASP A 5 15.05 -6.37 2.36
CA ASP A 5 16.40 -6.88 2.15
C ASP A 5 16.90 -6.48 0.74
N GLY A 6 18.20 -6.67 0.47
CA GLY A 6 18.79 -6.48 -0.85
C GLY A 6 18.94 -5.03 -1.36
N LEU A 7 18.54 -4.02 -0.60
CA LEU A 7 18.77 -2.62 -0.96
C LEU A 7 20.25 -2.25 -0.81
N ASP A 8 20.76 -1.37 -1.69
CA ASP A 8 22.07 -0.74 -1.46
C ASP A 8 22.05 0.02 -0.12
N PRO A 9 22.91 -0.33 0.86
CA PRO A 9 22.94 0.32 2.17
C PRO A 9 23.16 1.83 2.14
N HIS A 10 23.79 2.37 1.09
CA HIS A 10 24.21 3.77 0.96
C HIS A 10 23.31 4.60 0.04
N ALA A 11 22.53 3.97 -0.84
CA ALA A 11 21.56 4.67 -1.69
C ALA A 11 20.34 5.13 -0.87
N LYS A 12 19.70 6.25 -1.30
CA LYS A 12 18.47 6.76 -0.70
C LYS A 12 17.24 6.25 -1.44
N TYR A 13 16.23 5.84 -0.69
CA TYR A 13 14.95 5.36 -1.18
C TYR A 13 13.80 6.14 -0.54
N ILE A 14 12.73 6.32 -1.31
CA ILE A 14 11.43 6.80 -0.81
C ILE A 14 10.50 5.59 -0.83
N LEU A 15 9.86 5.31 0.31
CA LEU A 15 8.79 4.32 0.38
C LEU A 15 7.45 5.03 0.37
N LEU A 16 6.54 4.54 -0.48
CA LEU A 16 5.18 5.02 -0.57
C LEU A 16 4.23 3.84 -0.77
N VAL A 17 2.98 4.03 -0.37
CA VAL A 17 1.89 3.07 -0.55
C VAL A 17 0.75 3.76 -1.29
N ASP A 18 0.15 3.01 -2.20
CA ASP A 18 -1.10 3.33 -2.87
C ASP A 18 -2.13 2.25 -2.56
N ILE A 19 -3.43 2.60 -2.58
CA ILE A 19 -4.54 1.67 -2.44
C ILE A 19 -5.30 1.65 -3.76
N VAL A 20 -5.10 0.59 -4.53
CA VAL A 20 -5.75 0.40 -5.82
C VAL A 20 -6.96 -0.53 -5.68
N PRO A 21 -8.08 -0.25 -6.40
CA PRO A 21 -9.20 -1.18 -6.46
C PRO A 21 -8.75 -2.53 -7.02
N VAL A 22 -9.23 -3.62 -6.41
CA VAL A 22 -9.00 -4.98 -6.94
C VAL A 22 -9.89 -5.29 -8.14
N ASP A 23 -11.08 -4.70 -8.17
CA ASP A 23 -12.07 -4.82 -9.25
C ASP A 23 -12.97 -3.57 -9.32
N ASP A 24 -13.89 -3.59 -10.28
CA ASP A 24 -14.89 -2.55 -10.53
C ASP A 24 -16.28 -2.96 -9.98
N CYS A 25 -16.33 -3.66 -8.85
CA CYS A 25 -17.57 -4.17 -8.24
C CYS A 25 -17.92 -3.46 -6.92
N ARG A 26 -19.22 -3.22 -6.71
CA ARG A 26 -19.79 -2.81 -5.42
C ARG A 26 -20.34 -4.03 -4.70
N TYR A 27 -19.82 -4.30 -3.51
CA TYR A 27 -20.19 -5.46 -2.70
C TYR A 27 -21.19 -5.12 -1.58
N LYS A 28 -22.07 -6.06 -1.26
CA LYS A 28 -22.92 -6.06 -0.07
C LYS A 28 -22.71 -7.36 0.70
N TYR A 29 -22.67 -7.28 2.02
CA TYR A 29 -22.65 -8.46 2.89
C TYR A 29 -24.09 -8.89 3.22
N HIS A 30 -24.46 -10.13 2.88
CA HIS A 30 -25.79 -10.68 3.07
C HIS A 30 -25.72 -12.21 3.25
N ASN A 31 -26.51 -12.77 4.17
CA ASN A 31 -26.51 -14.22 4.48
C ASN A 31 -25.10 -14.81 4.69
N SER A 32 -24.24 -14.07 5.40
CA SER A 32 -22.86 -14.45 5.67
C SER A 32 -21.94 -14.56 4.45
N GLU A 33 -22.33 -13.94 3.33
CA GLU A 33 -21.54 -13.93 2.09
C GLU A 33 -21.41 -12.51 1.52
N TRP A 34 -20.33 -12.27 0.79
CA TRP A 34 -20.15 -11.07 -0.01
C TRP A 34 -20.69 -11.29 -1.42
N VAL A 35 -21.68 -10.48 -1.82
CA VAL A 35 -22.31 -10.56 -3.14
C VAL A 35 -22.09 -9.28 -3.92
N VAL A 36 -21.89 -9.41 -5.24
CA VAL A 36 -21.82 -8.26 -6.16
C VAL A 36 -23.22 -7.67 -6.30
N THR A 37 -23.33 -6.35 -6.17
CA THR A 37 -24.61 -5.63 -6.25
C THR A 37 -24.63 -4.51 -7.29
N GLY A 38 -23.50 -4.28 -7.95
CA GLY A 38 -23.40 -3.27 -8.99
C GLY A 38 -21.94 -2.95 -9.33
N LYS A 39 -21.78 -1.87 -10.11
CA LYS A 39 -20.48 -1.30 -10.48
C LYS A 39 -19.89 -0.50 -9.32
N ALA A 40 -18.58 -0.49 -9.16
CA ALA A 40 -17.90 0.36 -8.21
C ALA A 40 -18.11 1.85 -8.54
N GLU A 41 -17.93 2.70 -7.54
CA GLU A 41 -17.85 4.15 -7.76
C GLU A 41 -16.54 4.49 -8.48
N PRO A 42 -16.51 5.55 -9.31
CA PRO A 42 -15.27 5.98 -9.96
C PRO A 42 -14.15 6.19 -8.95
N HIS A 43 -13.00 5.57 -9.18
CA HIS A 43 -11.83 5.74 -8.31
C HIS A 43 -11.40 7.22 -8.31
N MET A 44 -11.35 7.84 -7.13
CA MET A 44 -10.75 9.17 -6.99
C MET A 44 -9.25 9.09 -7.28
N PRO A 45 -8.62 10.16 -7.78
CA PRO A 45 -7.17 10.17 -7.99
C PRO A 45 -6.42 9.70 -6.74
N GLY A 46 -5.62 8.64 -6.89
CA GLY A 46 -4.99 7.93 -5.78
C GLY A 46 -4.24 8.86 -4.83
N ARG A 47 -4.56 8.78 -3.54
CA ARG A 47 -3.77 9.45 -2.50
C ARG A 47 -2.60 8.55 -2.15
N LEU A 48 -1.44 8.87 -2.69
CA LEU A 48 -0.19 8.24 -2.27
C LEU A 48 0.10 8.61 -0.80
N TYR A 49 0.37 7.61 0.02
CA TYR A 49 0.94 7.81 1.35
C TYR A 49 2.44 7.59 1.29
N ILE A 50 3.23 8.63 1.59
CA ILE A 50 4.69 8.54 1.68
C ILE A 50 5.04 8.23 3.14
N HIS A 51 5.85 7.19 3.37
CA HIS A 51 6.30 6.84 4.71
C HIS A 51 7.09 8.01 5.32
N PRO A 52 6.88 8.39 6.59
CA PRO A 52 7.45 9.59 7.21
C PRO A 52 8.99 9.61 7.25
N ASP A 53 9.63 8.44 7.34
CA ASP A 53 11.09 8.33 7.27
C ASP A 53 11.67 8.59 5.88
N SER A 54 10.84 8.76 4.85
CA SER A 54 11.34 9.03 3.50
C SER A 54 11.85 10.48 3.36
N PRO A 55 12.96 10.71 2.65
CA PRO A 55 13.89 9.71 2.09
C PRO A 55 14.87 9.18 3.15
N ALA A 56 15.11 7.87 3.14
CA ALA A 56 16.12 7.22 4.01
C ALA A 56 17.00 6.23 3.23
N SER A 57 18.14 5.86 3.81
CA SER A 57 19.08 4.93 3.16
C SER A 57 18.55 3.49 3.13
N GLY A 58 19.06 2.66 2.21
CA GLY A 58 18.73 1.23 2.20
C GLY A 58 19.07 0.56 3.54
N GLY A 59 20.17 0.95 4.18
CA GLY A 59 20.56 0.46 5.51
C GLY A 59 19.55 0.83 6.60
N HIS A 60 18.91 2.01 6.53
CA HIS A 60 17.83 2.40 7.44
C HIS A 60 16.60 1.50 7.25
N TRP A 61 16.18 1.31 6.00
CA TRP A 61 14.98 0.54 5.66
C TRP A 61 15.09 -0.95 5.96
N MET A 62 16.29 -1.53 5.82
CA MET A 62 16.52 -2.96 6.11
C MET A 62 16.82 -3.23 7.59
N LYS A 63 17.00 -2.20 8.43
CA LYS A 63 17.38 -2.36 9.86
C LYS A 63 16.27 -2.99 10.70
N GLN A 64 15.01 -2.68 10.39
CA GLN A 64 13.84 -3.19 11.09
C GLN A 64 12.63 -3.18 10.16
N PRO A 65 11.57 -3.95 10.46
CA PRO A 65 10.45 -4.00 9.54
C PRO A 65 9.67 -2.67 9.50
N VAL A 66 9.37 -2.21 8.29
CA VAL A 66 8.67 -0.96 7.95
C VAL A 66 7.18 -1.07 8.31
N THR A 67 6.62 0.01 8.85
CA THR A 67 5.20 0.12 9.22
C THR A 67 4.58 1.31 8.50
N PHE A 68 3.47 1.09 7.80
CA PHE A 68 2.66 2.13 7.16
C PHE A 68 1.40 2.38 7.99
#